data_AF-A0A7C4BN13-F1
#
_entry.id   AF-A0A7C4BN13-F1
#
_cell.length_a   1.000
_cell.length_b   1.000
_cell.length_c   1.000
_cell.angle_alpha   90.00
_cell.angle_beta   90.00
_cell.angle_gamma   90.00
#
_symmetry.space_group_name_H-M   'P 1'
#
loop_
_entity.id
_entity.type
_entity.pdbx_description
1 polymer ?
#
loop_
_entity_poly.entity_id
_entity_poly.type
_entity_poly.pdbx_seq_one_letter_code
_entity_poly.pdbx_strand_id
1 'polypeptide(L)'
;MSRKQHLLQGDTRRFEVVADFIIERFSENVKYIADVAGGQGLLTRILSKKGNFICELIDPRPIALKGINHRKEEFTADMAGFYDLLIGLHPDEAMQELAKSALIKPVVMIPCCNFWSEEKLGTEELLSAVENFYKKS
;
A
#
# COMPACT_ATOMS: atom_id res chain seq x y z
N MET A 1 20.90 12.64 24.59
CA MET A 1 21.08 11.89 23.32
C MET A 1 19.71 11.71 22.67
N SER A 2 19.40 12.53 21.66
CA SER A 2 18.11 12.51 20.97
C SER A 2 18.10 11.40 19.92
N ARG A 3 17.25 10.38 20.07
CA ARG A 3 17.04 9.32 19.09
C ARG A 3 16.33 9.92 17.88
N LYS A 4 17.09 10.26 16.83
CA LYS A 4 16.55 10.73 15.54
C LYS A 4 15.71 9.61 14.91
N GLN A 5 14.40 9.71 15.07
CA GLN A 5 13.40 8.96 14.29
C GLN A 5 13.54 9.34 12.82
N HIS A 6 14.31 8.59 12.04
CA HIS A 6 14.11 8.53 10.58
C HIS A 6 13.22 7.31 10.33
N LEU A 7 11.93 7.43 10.66
CA LEU A 7 10.96 6.34 10.50
C LEU A 7 10.03 6.52 9.29
N LEU A 8 10.12 7.67 8.61
CA LEU A 8 9.33 7.99 7.44
C LEU A 8 10.28 8.45 6.34
N GLN A 9 10.37 7.68 5.28
CA GLN A 9 11.20 8.01 4.12
C GLN A 9 10.35 8.74 3.08
N GLY A 10 10.80 9.91 2.63
CA GLY A 10 10.08 10.77 1.70
C GLY A 10 9.19 11.83 2.36
N ASP A 11 8.52 12.64 1.54
CA ASP A 11 7.65 13.74 2.00
C ASP A 11 6.40 13.18 2.70
N THR A 12 6.14 13.61 3.93
CA THR A 12 5.01 13.16 4.74
C THR A 12 3.65 13.55 4.14
N ARG A 13 3.59 14.58 3.29
CA ARG A 13 2.37 15.01 2.61
C ARG A 13 1.83 13.94 1.65
N ARG A 14 2.67 13.01 1.19
CA ARG A 14 2.26 11.92 0.28
C ARG A 14 1.08 11.11 0.85
N PHE A 15 1.04 10.89 2.16
CA PHE A 15 -0.04 10.12 2.78
C PHE A 15 -1.38 10.85 2.69
N GLU A 16 -1.36 12.17 2.88
CA GLU A 16 -2.57 13.01 2.75
C GLU A 16 -3.02 13.09 1.30
N VAL A 17 -2.10 13.33 0.36
CA VAL A 17 -2.42 13.37 -1.08
C VAL A 17 -3.04 12.06 -1.55
N VAL A 18 -2.47 10.93 -1.14
CA VAL A 18 -3.02 9.61 -1.49
C VAL A 18 -4.36 9.39 -0.82
N ALA A 19 -4.51 9.74 0.47
CA ALA A 19 -5.78 9.60 1.16
C ALA A 19 -6.90 10.41 0.50
N ASP A 20 -6.62 11.67 0.15
CA ASP A 20 -7.58 12.56 -0.51
C ASP A 20 -7.96 12.01 -1.88
N PHE A 21 -6.99 11.51 -2.67
CA PHE A 21 -7.27 10.80 -3.93
C PHE A 21 -8.18 9.58 -3.74
N ILE A 22 -7.92 8.75 -2.72
CA ILE A 22 -8.73 7.57 -2.45
C ILE A 22 -10.16 7.95 -2.07
N ILE A 23 -10.32 8.95 -1.20
CA ILE A 23 -11.63 9.44 -0.79
C ILE A 23 -12.40 9.99 -1.99
N GLU A 24 -11.75 10.81 -2.83
CA GLU A 24 -12.37 11.39 -4.02
C GLU A 24 -12.86 10.32 -5.01
N ARG A 25 -12.07 9.26 -5.22
CA ARG A 25 -12.32 8.30 -6.31
C ARG A 25 -13.10 7.06 -5.91
N PHE A 26 -13.05 6.65 -4.64
CA PHE A 26 -13.55 5.34 -4.23
C PHE A 26 -14.60 5.38 -3.10
N SER A 27 -14.83 6.53 -2.46
CA SER A 27 -15.68 6.61 -1.26
C SER A 27 -17.12 6.14 -1.42
N GLU A 28 -17.67 6.14 -2.64
CA GLU A 28 -19.04 5.70 -2.90
C GLU A 28 -19.21 4.17 -2.90
N ASN A 29 -18.16 3.42 -3.28
CA ASN A 29 -18.26 1.98 -3.58
C ASN A 29 -17.31 1.09 -2.77
N VAL A 30 -16.47 1.69 -1.93
CA VAL A 30 -15.47 0.97 -1.11
C VAL A 30 -15.79 1.16 0.36
N LYS A 31 -15.83 0.04 1.10
CA LYS A 31 -15.95 0.05 2.57
C LYS A 31 -14.72 -0.50 3.25
N TYR A 32 -14.16 -1.60 2.74
CA TYR A 32 -13.03 -2.31 3.35
C TYR A 32 -11.75 -2.08 2.54
N ILE A 33 -10.73 -1.52 3.20
CA ILE A 33 -9.44 -1.17 2.58
C ILE A 33 -8.30 -1.92 3.26
N ALA A 34 -7.44 -2.57 2.46
CA ALA A 34 -6.14 -3.07 2.90
C ALA A 34 -5.04 -2.05 2.56
N ASP A 35 -4.29 -1.61 3.57
CA ASP A 35 -3.04 -0.85 3.42
C ASP A 35 -1.87 -1.85 3.50
N VAL A 36 -1.37 -2.27 2.34
CA VAL A 36 -0.40 -3.36 2.18
C VAL A 36 1.02 -2.82 2.29
N ALA A 37 1.79 -3.41 3.21
CA ALA A 37 3.16 -3.00 3.53
C ALA A 37 3.28 -1.50 3.88
N GLY A 38 2.23 -0.93 4.48
CA GLY A 38 2.12 0.50 4.82
C GLY A 38 3.00 0.96 6.00
N GLY A 39 3.87 0.08 6.53
CA GLY A 39 4.85 0.39 7.56
C GLY A 39 4.20 0.74 8.89
N GLN A 40 4.27 2.02 9.29
CA GLN A 40 3.65 2.47 10.53
C GLN A 40 2.12 2.59 10.45
N GLY A 41 1.54 2.50 9.25
CA GLY A 41 0.09 2.64 9.04
C GLY A 41 -0.41 4.08 9.15
N LEU A 42 0.40 5.07 8.73
CA LEU A 42 -0.05 6.46 8.66
C LEU A 42 -1.21 6.64 7.67
N LEU A 43 -1.12 6.01 6.49
CA LEU A 43 -2.19 6.04 5.50
C LEU A 43 -3.47 5.40 6.06
N THR A 44 -3.35 4.19 6.63
CA THR A 44 -4.43 3.53 7.38
C THR A 44 -5.10 4.48 8.37
N ARG A 45 -4.32 5.20 9.19
CA ARG A 45 -4.85 6.10 10.22
C ARG A 45 -5.56 7.32 9.63
N ILE A 46 -5.03 7.90 8.55
CA ILE A 46 -5.65 9.05 7.88
C ILE A 46 -6.97 8.62 7.24
N LEU A 47 -6.98 7.53 6.47
CA LEU A 47 -8.17 7.00 5.81
C LEU A 47 -9.26 6.62 6.81
N SER A 48 -8.90 5.96 7.91
CA SER A 48 -9.84 5.58 8.99
C SER A 48 -10.48 6.78 9.69
N LYS A 49 -9.85 7.96 9.64
CA LYS A 49 -10.36 9.19 10.26
C LYS A 49 -11.15 10.07 9.29
N LYS A 50 -10.63 10.24 8.08
CA LYS A 50 -11.17 11.17 7.08
C LYS A 50 -12.30 10.54 6.26
N GLY A 51 -12.22 9.25 5.98
CA GLY A 51 -13.20 8.53 5.19
C GLY A 51 -14.14 7.67 6.04
N ASN A 52 -15.22 7.20 5.43
CA ASN A 52 -16.11 6.22 6.02
C ASN A 52 -15.63 4.77 5.76
N PHE A 53 -14.32 4.54 5.87
CA PHE A 53 -13.68 3.26 5.53
C PHE A 53 -13.34 2.45 6.78
N ILE A 54 -13.38 1.12 6.65
CA ILE A 54 -12.77 0.19 7.59
C ILE A 54 -11.42 -0.20 6.99
N CYS A 55 -10.35 0.40 7.52
CA CYS A 55 -9.00 0.15 7.02
C CYS A 55 -8.28 -0.86 7.93
N GLU A 56 -7.47 -1.73 7.33
CA GLU A 56 -6.55 -2.64 8.00
C GLU A 56 -5.15 -2.50 7.39
N LEU A 57 -4.15 -2.27 8.25
CA LEU A 57 -2.74 -2.35 7.87
C LEU A 57 -2.33 -3.82 7.83
N ILE A 58 -1.73 -4.26 6.72
CA ILE A 58 -1.12 -5.59 6.60
C ILE A 58 0.39 -5.39 6.46
N ASP A 59 1.13 -5.67 7.53
CA ASP A 59 2.58 -5.49 7.56
C ASP A 59 3.21 -6.38 8.65
N PRO A 60 4.22 -7.21 8.35
CA PRO A 60 4.82 -8.10 9.35
C PRO A 60 5.63 -7.33 10.43
N ARG A 61 6.03 -6.08 10.15
CA ARG A 61 6.90 -5.29 11.03
C ARG A 61 6.13 -4.82 12.28
N PRO A 62 6.71 -4.95 13.49
CA PRO A 62 6.07 -4.50 14.74
C PRO A 62 6.23 -2.99 14.96
N ILE A 63 5.91 -2.17 13.96
CA ILE A 63 6.13 -0.71 13.96
C ILE A 63 4.84 0.11 13.79
N ALA A 64 3.68 -0.56 13.77
CA ALA A 64 2.38 0.06 13.61
C ALA A 64 2.05 1.06 14.74
N LEU A 65 1.38 2.15 14.38
CA LEU A 65 0.86 3.13 15.34
C LEU A 65 -0.23 2.51 16.22
N LYS A 66 -0.37 2.97 17.45
CA LYS A 66 -1.46 2.52 18.34
C LYS A 66 -2.82 2.97 17.83
N GLY A 67 -3.83 2.11 17.98
CA GLY A 67 -5.22 2.43 17.68
C GLY A 67 -5.58 2.40 16.19
N ILE A 68 -4.84 1.63 15.39
CA ILE A 68 -5.24 1.20 14.04
C ILE A 68 -5.43 -0.31 14.04
N ASN A 69 -6.25 -0.81 13.11
CA ASN A 69 -6.33 -2.25 12.85
C ASN A 69 -5.05 -2.68 12.15
N HIS A 70 -4.32 -3.61 12.74
CA HIS A 70 -3.05 -4.10 12.22
C HIS A 70 -3.04 -5.61 12.23
N ARG A 71 -2.87 -6.18 11.04
CA ARG A 71 -2.63 -7.59 10.78
C ARG A 71 -1.13 -7.78 10.56
N LYS A 72 -0.49 -8.48 11.49
CA LYS A 72 0.97 -8.63 11.55
C LYS A 72 1.46 -9.88 10.81
N GLU A 73 1.31 -9.86 9.49
CA GLU A 73 1.79 -10.93 8.60
C GLU A 73 2.16 -10.36 7.22
N GLU A 74 2.81 -11.17 6.40
CA GLU A 74 3.07 -10.86 4.99
C GLU A 74 1.77 -10.90 4.18
N PHE A 75 1.64 -9.98 3.22
CA PHE A 75 0.49 -9.97 2.33
C PHE A 75 0.67 -10.98 1.19
N THR A 76 -0.38 -11.75 0.90
CA THR A 76 -0.46 -12.65 -0.26
C THR A 76 -1.71 -12.33 -1.07
N ALA A 77 -1.66 -12.57 -2.40
CA ALA A 77 -2.78 -12.20 -3.28
C ALA A 77 -4.11 -12.89 -2.91
N ASP A 78 -4.07 -14.07 -2.29
CA ASP A 78 -5.25 -14.82 -1.85
C ASP A 78 -6.07 -14.09 -0.79
N MET A 79 -5.44 -13.16 -0.06
CA MET A 79 -6.10 -12.32 0.94
C MET A 79 -6.98 -11.23 0.32
N ALA A 80 -6.79 -10.91 -0.97
CA ALA A 80 -7.43 -9.77 -1.62
C ALA A 80 -8.97 -9.87 -1.62
N GLY A 81 -9.52 -11.09 -1.70
CA GLY A 81 -10.97 -11.33 -1.85
C GLY A 81 -11.86 -10.65 -0.81
N PHE A 82 -11.34 -10.46 0.42
CA PHE A 82 -12.07 -9.84 1.52
C PHE A 82 -12.23 -8.31 1.39
N TYR A 83 -11.29 -7.64 0.72
CA TYR A 83 -11.26 -6.18 0.65
C TYR A 83 -11.97 -5.67 -0.60
N ASP A 84 -12.48 -4.44 -0.53
CA ASP A 84 -13.05 -3.75 -1.69
C ASP A 84 -11.96 -3.02 -2.49
N LEU A 85 -10.89 -2.62 -1.80
CA LEU A 85 -9.74 -1.93 -2.37
C LEU A 85 -8.46 -2.30 -1.62
N LEU A 86 -7.39 -2.56 -2.37
CA LEU A 86 -6.05 -2.70 -1.82
C LEU A 86 -5.19 -1.49 -2.21
N ILE A 87 -4.39 -1.01 -1.27
CA ILE A 87 -3.49 0.13 -1.47
C ILE A 87 -2.08 -0.29 -1.09
N GLY A 88 -1.12 0.02 -1.95
CA GLY A 88 0.30 -0.08 -1.63
C GLY A 88 0.98 1.23 -1.93
N LEU A 89 1.21 2.04 -0.90
CA LEU A 89 2.05 3.24 -0.99
C LEU A 89 3.47 2.86 -0.57
N HIS A 90 4.34 2.64 -1.55
CA HIS A 90 5.69 2.10 -1.34
C HIS A 90 5.67 0.67 -0.75
N PRO A 91 4.99 -0.30 -1.39
CA PRO A 91 4.76 -1.63 -0.82
C PRO A 91 5.98 -2.58 -0.96
N ASP A 92 7.20 -2.06 -0.76
CA ASP A 92 8.52 -2.72 -0.77
C ASP A 92 8.57 -4.17 -1.26
N GLU A 93 8.44 -5.15 -0.37
CA GLU A 93 8.55 -6.60 -0.64
C GLU A 93 7.19 -7.23 -1.02
N ALA A 94 6.11 -6.45 -0.98
CA ALA A 94 4.73 -6.89 -1.23
C ALA A 94 4.15 -6.46 -2.59
N MET A 95 4.80 -5.57 -3.35
CA MET A 95 4.30 -5.12 -4.68
C MET A 95 4.05 -6.25 -5.67
N GLN A 96 4.83 -7.35 -5.72
CA GLN A 96 4.47 -8.44 -6.64
C GLN A 96 3.13 -9.09 -6.27
N GLU A 97 2.91 -9.38 -4.99
CA GLU A 97 1.64 -9.96 -4.51
C GLU A 97 0.48 -8.96 -4.62
N LEU A 98 0.74 -7.69 -4.34
CA LEU A 98 -0.23 -6.62 -4.55
C LEU A 98 -0.59 -6.45 -6.03
N ALA A 99 0.39 -6.55 -6.93
CA ALA A 99 0.16 -6.52 -8.36
C ALA A 99 -0.72 -7.72 -8.79
N LYS A 100 -0.40 -8.94 -8.39
CA LYS A 100 -1.24 -10.11 -8.68
C LYS A 100 -2.69 -9.93 -8.21
N SER A 101 -2.89 -9.26 -7.08
CA SER A 101 -4.23 -8.98 -6.53
C SER A 101 -5.10 -8.13 -7.46
N ALA A 102 -4.49 -7.34 -8.36
CA ALA A 102 -5.20 -6.51 -9.33
C ALA A 102 -6.01 -7.33 -10.35
N LEU A 103 -5.72 -8.62 -10.50
CA LEU A 103 -6.51 -9.55 -11.32
C LEU A 103 -7.88 -9.87 -10.71
N ILE A 104 -8.06 -9.63 -9.41
CA ILE A 104 -9.23 -10.07 -8.63
C ILE A 104 -9.97 -8.87 -8.02
N LYS A 105 -9.23 -7.84 -7.61
CA LYS A 105 -9.77 -6.67 -6.90
C LYS A 105 -9.13 -5.36 -7.38
N PRO A 106 -9.81 -4.22 -7.18
CA PRO A 106 -9.20 -2.92 -7.37
C PRO A 106 -7.93 -2.74 -6.53
N VAL A 107 -6.86 -2.26 -7.17
CA VAL A 107 -5.56 -1.98 -6.55
C VAL A 107 -5.12 -0.57 -6.90
N VAL A 108 -4.72 0.20 -5.88
CA VAL A 108 -3.97 1.45 -6.05
C VAL A 108 -2.55 1.21 -5.57
N MET A 109 -1.60 1.16 -6.51
CA MET A 109 -0.20 0.90 -6.22
C MET A 109 0.66 2.09 -6.62
N ILE A 110 1.43 2.61 -5.67
CA ILE A 110 2.35 3.73 -5.87
C ILE A 110 3.76 3.19 -5.57
N PRO A 111 4.44 2.65 -6.59
CA PRO A 111 5.76 2.08 -6.43
C PRO A 111 6.83 3.18 -6.29
N CYS A 112 7.95 2.85 -5.65
CA CYS A 112 9.09 3.77 -5.46
C CYS A 112 10.40 3.22 -6.06
N CYS A 113 10.56 1.89 -6.09
CA CYS A 113 11.76 1.14 -6.44
C CYS A 113 11.34 -0.28 -6.87
N ASN A 114 12.13 -0.91 -7.75
CA ASN A 114 12.04 -2.33 -8.07
C ASN A 114 12.83 -3.14 -7.02
N PHE A 115 12.22 -3.59 -5.92
CA PHE A 115 12.90 -4.43 -4.92
C PHE A 115 13.10 -5.89 -5.38
N TRP A 116 12.38 -6.36 -6.41
CA TRP A 116 12.47 -7.74 -6.95
C TRP A 116 13.61 -7.94 -7.96
N SER A 117 14.24 -6.86 -8.42
CA SER A 117 15.27 -6.87 -9.46
C SER A 117 16.62 -6.51 -8.85
N GLU A 118 17.66 -7.27 -9.21
CA GLU A 118 19.04 -6.93 -8.89
C GLU A 118 19.46 -5.58 -9.51
N GLU A 119 18.78 -5.16 -10.59
CA GLU A 119 18.93 -3.85 -11.20
C GLU A 119 17.89 -2.86 -10.67
N LYS A 120 18.36 -1.74 -10.09
CA LYS A 120 17.51 -0.62 -9.67
C LYS A 120 16.98 0.11 -10.90
N LEU A 121 15.78 -0.25 -11.31
CA LEU A 121 15.07 0.41 -12.41
C LEU A 121 14.63 1.82 -12.01
N GLY A 122 14.72 2.76 -12.95
CA GLY A 122 14.04 4.04 -12.86
C GLY A 122 12.51 3.87 -12.98
N THR A 123 11.78 4.96 -12.80
CA THR A 123 10.31 4.95 -12.80
C THR A 123 9.71 4.39 -14.09
N GLU A 124 10.26 4.77 -15.26
CA GLU A 124 9.74 4.33 -16.56
C GLU A 124 10.00 2.84 -16.81
N GLU A 125 11.18 2.36 -16.44
CA GLU A 125 11.55 0.95 -16.59
C GLU A 125 10.76 0.06 -15.62
N LEU A 126 10.49 0.55 -14.40
CA LEU A 126 9.62 -0.14 -13.44
C LEU A 126 8.18 -0.26 -13.95
N LEU A 127 7.60 0.81 -14.48
CA LEU A 127 6.28 0.78 -15.10
C LEU A 127 6.22 -0.22 -16.26
N SER A 128 7.22 -0.18 -17.15
CA SER A 128 7.33 -1.09 -18.28
C SER A 128 7.42 -2.56 -17.83
N ALA A 129 8.15 -2.85 -16.76
CA ALA A 129 8.26 -4.20 -16.20
C ALA A 129 6.92 -4.69 -15.61
N VAL A 130 6.22 -3.82 -14.86
CA VAL A 130 4.88 -4.11 -14.34
C VAL A 130 3.90 -4.39 -15.48
N GLU A 131 3.86 -3.55 -16.52
CA GLU A 131 3.00 -3.76 -17.69
C GLU A 131 3.28 -5.09 -18.41
N ASN A 132 4.56 -5.42 -18.60
CA ASN A 132 4.96 -6.65 -19.28
C ASN A 132 4.60 -7.91 -18.49
N PHE A 133 4.61 -7.85 -17.16
CA PHE A 133 4.15 -8.95 -16.30
C PHE A 133 2.68 -9.28 -16.57
N TYR A 134 1.82 -8.26 -16.66
CA TYR A 134 0.39 -8.48 -16.95
C TYR A 134 0.10 -8.90 -18.39
N LYS A 135 0.94 -8.54 -19.36
CA LYS A 135 0.76 -9.00 -20.76
C LYS A 135 1.03 -10.50 -20.95
N LYS A 136 1.74 -11.15 -20.02
CA LYS A 136 2.16 -12.56 -20.12
C LYS A 136 1.35 -13.52 -19.24
N SER A 137 0.49 -12.99 -18.36
CA SER A 137 -0.34 -13.75 -17.42
C SER A 137 -1.76 -13.88 -17.98
#